data_AF-A0A2T2SMN5-F1
#
_entry.id   AF-A0A2T2SMN5-F1
#
_cell.length_a   1.000
_cell.length_b   1.000
_cell.length_c   1.000
_cell.angle_alpha   90.00
_cell.angle_beta   90.00
_cell.angle_gamma   90.00
#
_symmetry.space_group_name_H-M   'P 1'
#
loop_
_entity.id
_entity.type
_entity.pdbx_description
1 polymer ?
#
loop_
_entity_poly.entity_id
_entity_poly.type
_entity_poly.pdbx_seq_one_letter_code
_entity_poly.pdbx_strand_id
1 'polypeptide(L)'
;MPIDTLKAARRLQEDDTFSLEQAERIAEILSNLDVASATKGDLDNLEGRLTERIDEVETRLNDRIDQVETRLGDRIDHLDEHIDEVEKHLGDRIDQTNDRINQTNDQIDSLGDRIGRLDEKAVTKAQLESVKSDLGKQIEETRSAMIRIVVGAVASMGAVLAVVISLAIYATG
;
A
#
# COMPACT_ATOMS: atom_id res chain seq x y z
N MET A 1 -29.07 -67.30 -28.78
CA MET A 1 -29.23 -68.67 -29.32
C MET A 1 -29.75 -68.48 -30.72
N PRO A 2 -29.03 -68.92 -31.76
CA PRO A 2 -29.48 -68.71 -33.14
C PRO A 2 -30.84 -69.39 -33.36
N ILE A 3 -31.69 -68.76 -34.15
CA ILE A 3 -33.01 -69.32 -34.46
C ILE A 3 -32.82 -70.60 -35.28
N ASP A 4 -33.44 -71.71 -34.85
CA ASP A 4 -33.47 -72.94 -35.63
C ASP A 4 -34.51 -72.78 -36.76
N THR A 5 -34.04 -72.22 -37.88
CA THR A 5 -34.86 -71.88 -39.05
C THR A 5 -35.44 -73.12 -39.73
N LEU A 6 -34.76 -74.27 -39.64
CA LEU A 6 -35.27 -75.56 -40.14
C LEU A 6 -36.44 -76.07 -39.30
N LYS A 7 -36.33 -75.99 -37.97
CA LYS A 7 -37.43 -76.33 -37.07
C LYS A 7 -38.60 -75.36 -37.19
N ALA A 8 -38.32 -74.08 -37.44
CA ALA A 8 -39.36 -73.07 -37.70
C ALA A 8 -40.10 -73.35 -39.02
N ALA A 9 -39.38 -73.65 -40.11
CA ALA A 9 -39.98 -73.99 -41.40
C ALA A 9 -40.86 -75.24 -41.34
N ARG A 10 -40.41 -76.31 -40.65
CA ARG A 10 -41.21 -77.53 -40.46
C ARG A 10 -42.50 -77.27 -39.71
N ARG A 11 -42.46 -76.43 -38.66
CA ARG A 11 -43.65 -76.06 -37.89
C ARG A 11 -44.68 -75.26 -38.71
N LEU A 12 -44.22 -74.42 -39.63
CA LEU A 12 -45.12 -73.69 -40.54
C LEU A 12 -45.84 -74.62 -41.53
N GLN A 13 -45.33 -75.83 -41.76
CA GLN A 13 -45.93 -76.85 -42.63
C GLN A 13 -46.83 -77.86 -41.90
N GLU A 14 -46.79 -77.93 -40.56
CA GLU A 14 -47.47 -78.99 -39.78
C GLU A 14 -48.99 -79.06 -40.02
N ASP A 15 -49.63 -77.93 -40.34
CA ASP A 15 -51.07 -77.82 -40.57
C ASP A 15 -51.45 -77.48 -42.04
N ASP A 16 -50.56 -77.71 -43.02
CA ASP A 16 -50.74 -77.37 -44.46
C ASP A 16 -51.12 -75.88 -44.73
N THR A 17 -50.96 -75.01 -43.73
CA THR A 17 -51.42 -73.61 -43.78
C THR A 17 -50.50 -72.73 -44.63
N PHE A 18 -49.21 -73.13 -44.74
CA PHE A 18 -48.21 -72.50 -45.58
C PHE A 18 -47.58 -73.53 -46.52
N SER A 19 -47.38 -73.15 -47.78
CA SER A 19 -46.64 -74.01 -48.73
C SER A 19 -45.16 -74.10 -48.37
N LEU A 20 -44.48 -75.12 -48.90
CA LEU A 20 -43.02 -75.29 -48.73
C LEU A 20 -42.24 -74.02 -49.06
N GLU A 21 -42.56 -73.41 -50.20
CA GLU A 21 -41.89 -72.18 -50.66
C GLU A 21 -42.16 -70.98 -49.74
N GLN A 22 -43.38 -70.88 -49.17
CA GLN A 22 -43.71 -69.82 -48.21
C GLN A 22 -42.97 -70.01 -46.88
N ALA A 23 -42.92 -71.25 -46.37
CA ALA A 23 -42.21 -71.58 -45.14
C ALA A 23 -40.69 -71.36 -45.28
N GLU A 24 -40.11 -71.70 -46.43
CA GLU A 24 -38.69 -71.47 -46.73
C GLU A 24 -38.36 -69.97 -46.82
N ARG A 25 -39.18 -69.17 -47.51
CA ARG A 25 -39.00 -67.71 -47.57
C ARG A 25 -39.11 -67.04 -46.20
N ILE A 26 -40.05 -67.49 -45.36
CA ILE A 26 -40.19 -66.98 -43.98
C ILE A 26 -38.96 -67.37 -43.14
N ALA A 27 -38.48 -68.61 -43.26
CA ALA A 27 -37.29 -69.07 -42.57
C ALA A 27 -36.02 -68.32 -43.01
N GLU A 28 -35.90 -67.99 -44.31
CA GLU A 28 -34.81 -67.17 -44.85
C GLU A 28 -34.85 -65.74 -44.27
N ILE A 29 -36.02 -65.10 -44.23
CA ILE A 29 -36.20 -63.77 -43.62
C ILE A 29 -35.82 -63.80 -42.13
N LEU A 30 -36.26 -64.83 -41.39
CA LEU A 30 -35.91 -65.00 -39.98
C LEU A 30 -34.40 -65.22 -39.78
N SER A 31 -33.76 -65.98 -40.67
CA SER A 31 -32.30 -66.16 -40.66
C SER A 31 -31.56 -64.84 -40.86
N ASN A 32 -31.98 -64.04 -41.85
CA ASN A 32 -31.37 -62.75 -42.14
C ASN A 32 -31.59 -61.74 -40.99
N LEU A 33 -32.75 -61.79 -40.35
CA LEU A 33 -33.07 -60.93 -39.20
C LEU A 33 -32.25 -61.29 -37.96
N ASP A 34 -32.04 -62.58 -37.69
CA ASP A 34 -31.20 -63.07 -36.58
C ASP A 34 -29.76 -62.56 -36.71
N VAL A 35 -29.20 -62.60 -37.93
CA VAL A 35 -27.83 -62.12 -38.24
C VAL A 35 -27.71 -60.59 -38.20
N ALA A 36 -28.78 -59.86 -38.55
CA ALA A 36 -28.79 -58.40 -38.55
C ALA A 36 -29.09 -57.78 -37.16
N SER A 37 -29.59 -58.58 -36.22
CA SER A 37 -29.99 -58.11 -34.89
C SER A 37 -28.85 -58.24 -33.88
N ALA A 38 -28.69 -57.23 -33.02
CA ALA A 38 -27.85 -57.36 -31.84
C ALA A 38 -28.47 -58.40 -30.90
N THR A 39 -27.70 -59.40 -30.49
CA THR A 39 -28.17 -60.43 -29.58
C THR A 39 -28.12 -59.93 -28.13
N LYS A 40 -28.85 -60.62 -27.23
CA LYS A 40 -28.74 -60.34 -25.79
C LYS A 40 -27.28 -60.41 -25.28
N GLY A 41 -26.48 -61.34 -25.79
CA GLY A 41 -25.07 -61.47 -25.39
C GLY A 41 -24.22 -60.27 -25.83
N ASP A 42 -24.51 -59.67 -26.99
CA ASP A 42 -23.82 -58.46 -27.45
C ASP A 42 -24.17 -57.27 -26.56
N LEU A 43 -25.43 -57.17 -26.13
CA LEU A 43 -25.89 -56.16 -25.19
C LEU A 43 -25.25 -56.34 -23.81
N ASP A 44 -25.23 -57.57 -23.28
CA ASP A 44 -24.60 -57.88 -21.99
C ASP A 44 -23.08 -57.57 -22.03
N ASN A 45 -22.40 -57.86 -23.15
CA ASN A 45 -20.98 -57.51 -23.34
C ASN A 45 -20.77 -55.99 -23.40
N LEU A 46 -21.64 -55.28 -24.13
CA LEU A 46 -21.59 -53.82 -24.23
C LEU A 46 -21.83 -53.17 -22.85
N GLU A 47 -22.81 -53.66 -22.10
CA GLU A 47 -23.10 -53.20 -20.73
C GLU A 47 -21.89 -53.40 -19.82
N GLY A 48 -21.24 -54.56 -19.87
CA GLY A 48 -20.01 -54.81 -19.10
C GLY A 48 -18.90 -53.82 -19.45
N ARG A 49 -18.63 -53.61 -20.74
CA ARG A 49 -17.61 -52.65 -21.20
C ARG A 49 -17.94 -51.21 -20.84
N LEU A 50 -19.21 -50.83 -20.85
CA LEU A 50 -19.65 -49.49 -20.44
C LEU A 50 -19.49 -49.31 -18.94
N THR A 51 -19.85 -50.31 -18.14
CA THR A 51 -19.68 -50.30 -16.68
C THR A 51 -18.21 -50.13 -16.31
N GLU A 52 -17.32 -50.96 -16.87
CA GLU A 52 -15.87 -50.84 -16.64
C GLU A 52 -15.33 -49.46 -17.00
N ARG A 53 -15.79 -48.89 -18.14
CA ARG A 53 -15.34 -47.58 -18.60
C ARG A 53 -15.89 -46.44 -17.73
N ILE A 54 -17.07 -46.60 -17.15
CA ILE A 54 -17.64 -45.65 -16.19
C ILE A 54 -16.81 -45.70 -14.89
N ASP A 55 -16.53 -46.88 -14.36
CA ASP A 55 -15.74 -47.05 -13.14
C ASP A 55 -14.32 -46.46 -13.28
N GLU A 56 -13.68 -46.67 -14.45
CA GLU A 56 -12.37 -46.08 -14.75
C GLU A 56 -12.43 -44.55 -14.79
N VAL A 57 -13.48 -43.99 -15.41
CA VAL A 57 -13.67 -42.54 -15.48
C VAL A 57 -13.96 -41.95 -14.11
N GLU A 58 -14.80 -42.58 -13.29
CA GLU A 58 -15.09 -42.13 -11.92
C GLU A 58 -13.83 -42.13 -11.07
N THR A 59 -13.06 -43.21 -11.10
CA THR A 59 -11.78 -43.30 -10.37
C THR A 59 -10.84 -42.18 -10.79
N ARG A 60 -10.64 -41.98 -12.10
CA ARG A 60 -9.76 -40.94 -12.62
C ARG A 60 -10.24 -39.53 -12.29
N LEU A 61 -11.55 -39.30 -12.24
CA LEU A 61 -12.10 -38.00 -11.87
C LEU A 61 -11.90 -37.73 -10.38
N ASN A 62 -12.14 -38.71 -9.51
CA ASN A 62 -11.88 -38.59 -8.07
C ASN A 62 -10.40 -38.29 -7.80
N ASP A 63 -9.47 -39.05 -8.39
CA ASP A 63 -8.03 -38.81 -8.24
C ASP A 63 -7.63 -37.38 -8.68
N ARG A 64 -8.24 -36.88 -9.77
CA ARG A 64 -7.97 -35.53 -10.26
C ARG A 64 -8.57 -34.46 -9.34
N ILE A 65 -9.72 -34.71 -8.73
CA ILE A 65 -10.33 -33.81 -7.75
C ILE A 65 -9.43 -33.73 -6.52
N ASP A 66 -9.01 -34.86 -5.96
CA ASP A 66 -8.14 -34.91 -4.78
C ASP A 66 -6.81 -34.18 -5.02
N GLN A 67 -6.21 -34.34 -6.20
CA GLN A 67 -4.99 -33.61 -6.59
C GLN A 67 -5.22 -32.11 -6.69
N VAL A 68 -6.36 -31.68 -7.24
CA VAL A 68 -6.71 -30.26 -7.34
C VAL A 68 -6.97 -29.67 -5.96
N GLU A 69 -7.71 -30.38 -5.10
CA GLU A 69 -7.97 -29.96 -3.72
C GLU A 69 -6.69 -29.80 -2.93
N THR A 70 -5.79 -30.79 -2.99
CA THR A 70 -4.47 -30.73 -2.34
C THR A 70 -3.68 -29.52 -2.83
N ARG A 71 -3.55 -29.35 -4.15
CA ARG A 71 -2.79 -28.25 -4.74
C ARG A 71 -3.39 -26.88 -4.42
N LEU A 72 -4.72 -26.78 -4.29
CA LEU A 72 -5.37 -25.54 -3.89
C LEU A 72 -5.15 -25.26 -2.41
N GLY A 73 -5.21 -26.28 -1.54
CA GLY A 73 -4.85 -26.19 -0.13
C GLY A 73 -3.43 -25.64 0.06
N ASP A 74 -2.44 -26.28 -0.57
CA ASP A 74 -1.03 -25.85 -0.49
C ASP A 74 -0.83 -24.40 -0.95
N ARG A 75 -1.59 -23.97 -1.98
CA ARG A 75 -1.52 -22.60 -2.49
C ARG A 75 -2.19 -21.59 -1.55
N ILE A 76 -3.25 -21.98 -0.85
CA ILE A 76 -3.90 -21.14 0.15
C ILE A 76 -2.95 -20.97 1.34
N ASP A 77 -2.39 -22.07 1.86
CA ASP A 77 -1.46 -22.03 2.99
C ASP A 77 -0.24 -21.14 2.68
N HIS A 78 0.36 -21.28 1.49
CA HIS A 78 1.46 -20.41 1.07
C HIS A 78 1.04 -18.93 0.92
N LEU A 79 -0.19 -18.65 0.47
CA LEU A 79 -0.68 -17.28 0.37
C LEU A 79 -0.90 -16.68 1.76
N ASP A 80 -1.44 -17.45 2.71
CA ASP A 80 -1.63 -17.02 4.09
C ASP A 80 -0.28 -16.70 4.76
N GLU A 81 0.72 -17.57 4.61
CA GLU A 81 2.09 -17.30 5.09
C GLU A 81 2.69 -16.03 4.48
N HIS A 82 2.48 -15.80 3.18
CA HIS A 82 2.99 -14.61 2.51
C HIS A 82 2.25 -13.33 2.96
N ILE A 83 0.95 -13.42 3.24
CA ILE A 83 0.17 -12.31 3.78
C ILE A 83 0.67 -11.96 5.18
N ASP A 84 0.90 -12.95 6.05
CA ASP A 84 1.44 -12.73 7.39
C ASP A 84 2.82 -12.05 7.36
N GLU A 85 3.70 -12.47 6.45
CA GLU A 85 5.02 -11.85 6.26
C GLU A 85 4.89 -10.38 5.82
N VAL A 86 4.00 -10.10 4.86
CA VAL A 86 3.74 -8.75 4.37
C VAL A 86 3.15 -7.87 5.47
N GLU A 87 2.19 -8.37 6.24
CA GLU A 87 1.58 -7.63 7.35
C GLU A 87 2.63 -7.25 8.40
N LYS A 88 3.47 -8.21 8.80
CA LYS A 88 4.58 -7.95 9.73
C LYS A 88 5.55 -6.91 9.18
N HIS A 89 5.99 -7.07 7.93
CA HIS A 89 6.92 -6.12 7.31
C HIS A 89 6.35 -4.70 7.20
N LEU A 90 5.05 -4.58 6.91
CA LEU A 90 4.37 -3.29 6.89
C LEU A 90 4.25 -2.69 8.29
N GLY A 91 3.95 -3.50 9.30
CA GLY A 91 3.96 -3.09 10.70
C GLY A 91 5.30 -2.50 11.12
N ASP A 92 6.39 -3.24 10.89
CA ASP A 92 7.76 -2.79 11.21
C ASP A 92 8.12 -1.46 10.51
N ARG A 93 7.70 -1.30 9.25
CA ARG A 93 7.93 -0.06 8.48
C ARG A 93 7.11 1.12 9.00
N ILE A 94 5.89 0.88 9.45
CA ILE A 94 5.04 1.91 10.06
C ILE A 94 5.67 2.39 11.36
N ASP A 95 6.10 1.47 12.22
CA ASP A 95 6.77 1.80 13.49
C ASP A 95 8.06 2.59 13.25
N GLN A 96 8.90 2.15 12.32
CA GLN A 96 10.11 2.90 11.95
C GLN A 96 9.80 4.30 11.42
N THR A 97 8.71 4.45 10.67
CA THR A 97 8.28 5.77 10.15
C THR A 97 7.79 6.66 11.29
N ASN A 98 7.03 6.12 12.23
CA ASN A 98 6.56 6.84 13.42
C ASN A 98 7.73 7.32 14.27
N ASP A 99 8.74 6.48 14.49
CA ASP A 99 9.95 6.87 15.23
C ASP A 99 10.68 8.04 14.56
N ARG A 100 10.82 8.01 13.23
CA ARG A 100 11.44 9.11 12.47
C ARG A 100 10.62 10.40 12.54
N ILE A 101 9.29 10.29 12.54
CA ILE A 101 8.38 11.44 12.71
C ILE A 101 8.56 12.03 14.11
N ASN A 102 8.58 11.22 15.15
CA ASN A 102 8.80 11.67 16.53
C ASN A 102 10.15 12.38 16.67
N GLN A 103 11.22 11.80 16.14
CA GLN A 103 12.54 12.43 16.14
C GLN A 103 12.54 13.77 15.40
N THR A 104 11.81 13.86 14.29
CA THR A 104 11.69 15.11 13.52
C THR A 104 10.91 16.17 14.31
N ASN A 105 9.85 15.78 15.01
CA ASN A 105 9.09 16.69 15.87
C ASN A 105 9.96 17.24 17.01
N ASP A 106 10.74 16.38 17.69
CA ASP A 106 11.66 16.81 18.74
C ASP A 106 12.70 17.82 18.20
N GLN A 107 13.18 17.61 16.97
CA GLN A 107 14.09 18.54 16.30
C GLN A 107 13.41 19.88 15.98
N ILE A 108 12.15 19.85 15.54
CA ILE A 108 11.35 21.06 15.27
C ILE A 108 11.15 21.86 16.56
N ASP A 109 10.81 21.21 17.67
CA ASP A 109 10.61 21.87 18.96
C ASP A 109 11.90 22.55 19.43
N SER A 110 13.03 21.83 19.36
CA SER A 110 14.36 22.40 19.67
C SER A 110 14.73 23.59 18.80
N LEU A 111 14.37 23.55 17.50
CA LEU A 111 14.54 24.69 16.59
C LEU A 111 13.63 25.85 16.97
N GLY A 112 12.39 25.60 17.35
CA GLY A 112 11.45 26.60 17.87
C GLY A 112 12.03 27.34 19.07
N ASP A 113 12.54 26.61 20.07
CA ASP A 113 13.19 27.18 21.25
C ASP A 113 14.44 28.02 20.91
N ARG A 114 15.20 27.61 19.89
CA ARG A 114 16.37 28.36 19.43
C ARG A 114 15.97 29.65 18.73
N ILE A 115 14.91 29.61 17.91
CA ILE A 115 14.36 30.80 17.24
C ILE A 115 13.84 31.78 18.29
N GLY A 116 13.06 31.33 19.27
CA GLY A 116 12.56 32.20 20.35
C GLY A 116 13.69 32.93 21.11
N ARG A 117 14.79 32.22 21.40
CA ARG A 117 15.99 32.84 22.01
C ARG A 117 16.71 33.83 21.09
N LEU A 118 16.71 33.60 19.79
CA LEU A 118 17.31 34.53 18.83
C LEU A 118 16.46 35.80 18.68
N ASP A 119 15.13 35.67 18.71
CA ASP A 119 14.21 36.80 18.68
C ASP A 119 14.40 37.71 19.91
N GLU A 120 14.52 37.13 21.10
CA GLU A 120 14.81 37.89 22.33
C GLU A 120 16.16 38.64 22.23
N LYS A 121 17.20 37.99 21.69
CA LYS A 121 18.50 38.64 21.44
C LYS A 121 18.41 39.76 20.41
N ALA A 122 17.57 39.62 19.39
CA ALA A 122 17.37 40.67 18.40
C ALA A 122 16.70 41.92 19.02
N VAL A 123 15.69 41.71 19.88
CA VAL A 123 15.03 42.79 20.63
C VAL A 123 16.01 43.52 21.55
N THR A 124 16.76 42.79 22.37
CA THR A 124 17.76 43.39 23.27
C THR A 124 18.84 44.16 22.52
N LYS A 125 19.29 43.67 21.35
CA LYS A 125 20.21 44.40 20.47
C LYS A 125 19.61 45.72 19.97
N ALA A 126 18.35 45.72 19.55
CA ALA A 126 17.67 46.95 19.11
C ALA A 126 17.57 47.98 20.25
N GLN A 127 17.22 47.53 21.46
CA GLN A 127 17.21 48.39 22.64
C GLN A 127 18.60 48.97 22.96
N LEU A 128 19.66 48.16 22.84
CA LEU A 128 21.03 48.62 23.06
C LEU A 128 21.46 49.72 22.08
N GLU A 129 21.10 49.62 20.79
CA GLU A 129 21.42 50.66 19.81
C GLU A 129 20.66 51.98 20.09
N SER A 130 19.40 51.90 20.57
CA SER A 130 18.66 53.08 21.04
C SER A 130 19.36 53.74 22.23
N VAL A 131 19.71 52.95 23.26
CA VAL A 131 20.43 53.42 24.46
C VAL A 131 21.75 54.08 24.06
N LYS A 132 22.53 53.45 23.18
CA LYS A 132 23.79 54.01 22.67
C LYS A 132 23.59 55.36 21.97
N SER A 133 22.54 55.50 21.17
CA SER A 133 22.19 56.76 20.50
C SER A 133 21.84 57.86 21.51
N ASP A 134 21.00 57.54 22.49
CA ASP A 134 20.54 58.50 23.50
C ASP A 134 21.68 58.96 24.41
N LEU A 135 22.55 58.04 24.87
CA LEU A 135 23.75 58.41 25.60
C LEU A 135 24.69 59.28 24.76
N GLY A 136 24.85 58.99 23.46
CA GLY A 136 25.65 59.81 22.57
C GLY A 136 25.17 61.26 22.50
N LYS A 137 23.84 61.47 22.43
CA LYS A 137 23.23 62.81 22.48
C LYS A 137 23.45 63.49 23.83
N GLN A 138 23.20 62.79 24.94
CA GLN A 138 23.40 63.34 26.29
C GLN A 138 24.85 63.76 26.56
N ILE A 139 25.82 62.99 26.07
CA ILE A 139 27.24 63.33 26.18
C ILE A 139 27.54 64.63 25.42
N GLU A 140 27.05 64.77 24.19
CA GLU A 140 27.30 65.98 23.39
C GLU A 140 26.58 67.21 23.97
N GLU A 141 25.36 67.04 24.47
CA GLU A 141 24.63 68.09 25.20
C GLU A 141 25.38 68.53 26.46
N THR A 142 25.84 67.57 27.28
CA THR A 142 26.63 67.83 28.48
C THR A 142 27.94 68.53 28.16
N ARG A 143 28.64 68.07 27.11
CA ARG A 143 29.87 68.68 26.61
C ARG A 143 29.64 70.12 26.17
N SER A 144 28.59 70.39 25.40
CA SER A 144 28.23 71.72 24.92
C SER A 144 27.87 72.66 26.07
N ALA A 145 27.07 72.19 27.05
CA ALA A 145 26.75 72.93 28.26
C ALA A 145 28.01 73.30 29.06
N MET A 146 28.93 72.35 29.24
CA MET A 146 30.19 72.58 29.95
C MET A 146 31.08 73.61 29.23
N ILE A 147 31.21 73.51 27.91
CA ILE A 147 31.96 74.50 27.09
C ILE A 147 31.34 75.90 27.28
N ARG A 148 30.02 76.03 27.19
CA ARG A 148 29.34 77.32 27.38
C ARG A 148 29.61 77.90 28.76
N ILE A 149 29.54 77.07 29.81
CA ILE A 149 29.82 77.50 31.20
C ILE A 149 31.28 77.96 31.34
N VAL A 150 32.25 77.18 30.87
CA VAL A 150 33.68 77.50 30.97
C VAL A 150 34.01 78.77 30.19
N VAL A 151 33.55 78.88 28.95
CA VAL A 151 33.76 80.08 28.12
C VAL A 151 33.12 81.31 28.77
N GLY A 152 31.89 81.18 29.28
CA GLY A 152 31.21 82.25 30.00
C GLY A 152 31.97 82.69 31.26
N ALA A 153 32.46 81.74 32.05
CA ALA A 153 33.28 82.02 33.24
C ALA A 153 34.57 82.76 32.87
N VAL A 154 35.32 82.29 31.88
CA VAL A 154 36.57 82.93 31.42
C VAL A 154 36.31 84.34 30.89
N ALA A 155 35.25 84.54 30.09
CA ALA A 155 34.87 85.85 29.57
C ALA A 155 34.54 86.83 30.71
N SER A 156 33.79 86.37 31.73
CA SER A 156 33.46 87.18 32.90
C SER A 156 34.70 87.58 33.72
N MET A 157 35.66 86.66 33.91
CA MET A 157 36.93 86.97 34.58
C MET A 157 37.74 88.02 33.81
N GLY A 158 37.79 87.92 32.49
CA GLY A 158 38.46 88.91 31.63
C GLY A 158 37.82 90.30 31.74
N ALA A 159 36.48 90.38 31.77
CA ALA A 159 35.77 91.63 31.98
C ALA A 159 36.07 92.26 33.35
N VAL A 160 36.10 91.45 34.42
CA VAL A 160 36.48 91.92 35.77
C VAL A 160 37.91 92.46 35.79
N LEU A 161 38.86 91.74 35.19
CA LEU A 161 40.27 92.18 35.12
C LEU A 161 40.42 93.51 34.37
N ALA A 162 39.71 93.69 33.25
CA ALA A 162 39.74 94.94 32.49
C ALA A 162 39.29 96.15 33.33
N VAL A 163 38.19 96.01 34.09
CA VAL A 163 37.70 97.04 35.00
C VAL A 163 38.72 97.36 36.09
N VAL A 164 39.30 96.32 36.74
CA VAL A 164 40.29 96.49 37.81
C VAL A 164 41.55 97.21 37.30
N ILE A 165 42.06 96.87 36.12
CA ILE A 165 43.23 97.52 35.52
C ILE A 165 42.94 98.99 35.22
N SER A 166 41.78 99.32 34.63
CA SER A 166 41.40 100.72 34.35
C SER A 166 41.31 101.56 35.63
N LEU A 167 40.73 101.01 36.70
CA LEU A 167 40.68 101.66 38.01
C LEU A 167 42.07 101.88 38.62
N ALA A 168 42.97 100.89 38.51
CA ALA A 168 44.33 101.00 39.02
C ALA A 168 45.13 102.10 38.28
N ILE A 169 45.02 102.17 36.96
CA ILE A 169 45.67 103.22 36.15
C ILE A 169 45.17 104.61 36.57
N TYR A 170 43.85 104.78 36.66
CA TYR A 170 43.23 106.07 37.07
C TYR A 170 43.65 106.52 38.47
N ALA A 171 43.90 105.59 39.41
CA ALA A 171 44.34 105.93 40.76
C ALA A 171 45.83 106.32 40.84
N THR A 172 46.64 106.01 39.82
CA THR A 172 48.11 106.21 39.84
C THR A 172 48.64 107.34 38.95
N GLY A 173 47.79 107.96 38.12
CA GLY A 173 48.14 109.10 37.26
C GLY A 173 47.30 110.33 37.60
#